data_AF-A0A4Y2RCH4-F1
#
_entry.id   AF-A0A4Y2RCH4-F1
#
_cell.length_a   1.000
_cell.length_b   1.000
_cell.length_c   1.000
_cell.angle_alpha   90.00
_cell.angle_beta   90.00
_cell.angle_gamma   90.00
#
_symmetry.space_group_name_H-M   'P 1'
#
loop_
_entity.id
_entity.type
_entity.pdbx_description
1 polymer ?
#
loop_
_entity_poly.entity_id
_entity_poly.type
_entity_poly.pdbx_seq_one_letter_code
_entity_poly.pdbx_strand_id
1 'polypeptide(L)'
;MCLNSNISSLSFARFKRAHGGNCKFVNLFKSKVRALRNLISNISNEEELNETTRTIQLEIHITCKQVYKIKRNALIPNVTWWNRDFQRKKEESKALARRLQKSRGESATKLF
;
A
#
# COMPACT_ATOMS: atom_id res chain seq x y z
N MET A 1 22.46 -2.60 6.44
CA MET A 1 21.51 -2.87 5.34
C MET A 1 21.47 -1.66 4.42
N CYS A 2 21.90 -1.81 3.18
CA CYS A 2 21.88 -0.73 2.19
C CYS A 2 20.44 -0.53 1.69
N LEU A 3 19.85 0.63 1.98
CA LEU A 3 18.57 1.04 1.42
C LEU A 3 18.82 1.55 0.00
N ASN A 4 18.61 0.66 -0.98
CA ASN A 4 18.62 1.00 -2.40
C ASN A 4 17.57 2.09 -2.67
N SER A 5 18.03 3.29 -3.05
CA SER A 5 17.24 4.51 -3.18
C SER A 5 16.42 4.60 -4.48
N ASN A 6 16.34 3.54 -5.28
CA ASN A 6 15.57 3.49 -6.52
C ASN A 6 14.26 2.71 -6.38
N ILE A 7 13.35 3.14 -5.50
CA ILE A 7 12.02 2.54 -5.45
C ILE A 7 10.95 3.63 -5.54
N SER A 8 10.47 3.84 -6.76
CA SER A 8 9.25 4.57 -7.05
C SER A 8 8.04 3.80 -6.46
N SER A 9 7.59 4.29 -5.31
CA SER A 9 6.50 3.73 -4.47
C SER A 9 6.81 2.42 -3.73
N LEU A 10 7.59 2.50 -2.63
CA LEU A 10 7.51 1.46 -1.60
C LEU A 10 6.17 1.57 -0.89
N SER A 11 5.21 0.75 -1.30
CA SER A 11 4.16 0.34 -0.37
C SER A 11 4.80 -0.57 0.69
N PHE A 12 5.38 0.02 1.74
CA PHE A 12 5.86 -0.76 2.87
C PHE A 12 4.67 -1.49 3.51
N ALA A 13 4.79 -2.81 3.62
CA ALA A 13 3.86 -3.64 4.37
C ALA A 13 3.75 -3.11 5.80
N ARG A 14 2.61 -2.50 6.15
CA ARG A 14 2.37 -1.92 7.48
C ARG A 14 1.62 -2.91 8.36
N PHE A 15 2.12 -3.16 9.55
CA PHE A 15 1.38 -3.93 10.56
C PHE A 15 0.14 -3.15 11.01
N LYS A 16 -1.03 -3.82 10.97
CA LYS A 16 -2.30 -3.25 11.43
C LYS A 16 -2.31 -3.24 12.95
N ARG A 17 -2.45 -2.05 13.54
CA ARG A 17 -2.69 -1.89 14.97
C ARG A 17 -4.16 -2.19 15.25
N ALA A 18 -4.48 -3.40 15.69
CA ALA A 18 -5.80 -3.77 16.22
C ALA A 18 -5.80 -3.64 17.75
N HIS A 19 -6.94 -3.29 18.35
CA HIS A 19 -7.09 -3.25 19.82
C HIS A 19 -6.68 -4.61 20.41
N GLY A 20 -5.79 -4.59 21.42
CA GLY A 20 -5.27 -5.80 22.09
C GLY A 20 -4.01 -6.42 21.45
N GLY A 21 -3.59 -6.01 20.25
CA GLY A 21 -2.35 -6.50 19.63
C GLY A 21 -1.11 -6.14 20.44
N ASN A 22 -1.03 -4.90 20.94
CA ASN A 22 0.11 -4.45 21.73
C ASN A 22 0.31 -5.27 23.02
N CYS A 23 -0.78 -5.61 23.73
CA CYS A 23 -0.69 -6.44 24.94
C CYS A 23 -0.17 -7.85 24.61
N LYS A 24 -0.63 -8.45 23.50
CA LYS A 24 -0.12 -9.75 23.03
C LYS A 24 1.36 -9.67 22.66
N PHE A 25 1.78 -8.60 21.99
CA PHE A 25 3.19 -8.36 21.67
C PHE A 25 4.04 -8.27 22.94
N VAL A 26 3.63 -7.45 23.91
CA VAL A 26 4.38 -7.28 25.17
C VAL A 26 4.53 -8.61 25.89
N ASN A 27 3.44 -9.39 26.02
CA ASN A 27 3.49 -10.68 26.69
C ASN A 27 4.43 -11.68 25.98
N LEU A 28 4.37 -11.72 24.64
CA LEU A 28 5.19 -12.63 23.84
C LEU A 28 6.67 -12.21 23.80
N PHE A 29 6.94 -10.91 23.73
CA PHE A 29 8.30 -10.38 23.67
C PHE A 29 8.99 -10.42 25.04
N LYS A 30 8.23 -10.31 26.14
CA LYS A 30 8.76 -10.33 27.51
C LYS A 30 9.61 -11.57 27.82
N SER A 31 9.25 -12.74 27.28
CA SER A 31 10.04 -13.96 27.45
C SER A 31 11.42 -13.89 26.78
N LYS A 32 11.56 -13.06 25.74
CA LYS A 32 12.77 -12.90 24.93
C LYS A 32 13.71 -11.83 25.47
N VAL A 33 13.19 -10.86 26.22
CA VAL A 33 13.95 -9.73 26.78
C VAL A 33 15.16 -10.20 27.59
N ARG A 34 15.02 -11.26 28.40
CA ARG A 34 16.14 -11.78 29.20
C ARG A 34 17.28 -12.30 28.33
N ALA A 35 16.96 -13.05 27.27
CA ALA A 35 17.96 -13.57 26.34
C ALA A 35 18.64 -12.43 25.55
N LEU A 36 17.87 -11.46 25.07
CA LEU A 36 18.40 -10.30 24.37
C LEU A 36 19.30 -9.44 25.26
N ARG A 37 18.94 -9.28 26.55
CA ARG A 37 19.79 -8.57 27.51
C ARG A 37 21.14 -9.26 27.71
N ASN A 38 21.14 -10.59 27.82
CA ASN A 38 22.38 -11.35 27.96
C ASN A 38 23.26 -11.23 26.70
N LEU A 39 22.66 -11.28 25.51
CA LEU A 39 23.37 -11.05 24.25
C LEU A 39 24.05 -9.68 24.24
N ILE A 40 23.32 -8.62 24.61
CA ILE A 40 23.86 -7.26 24.68
C ILE A 40 25.02 -7.15 25.69
N SER A 41 24.90 -7.82 26.85
CA SER A 41 25.94 -7.77 27.89
C SER A 41 27.23 -8.50 27.51
N ASN A 42 27.19 -9.43 26.56
CA ASN A 42 28.34 -10.23 26.15
C ASN A 42 29.10 -9.65 24.94
N ILE A 43 28.60 -8.57 24.34
CA ILE A 43 29.23 -7.94 23.17
C ILE A 43 30.62 -7.43 23.56
N SER A 44 31.63 -7.91 22.85
CA SER A 44 33.03 -7.55 23.07
C SER A 44 33.70 -6.93 21.83
N ASN A 45 33.10 -7.08 20.65
CA ASN A 45 33.63 -6.55 19.39
C ASN A 45 32.52 -6.06 18.44
N GLU A 46 32.93 -5.42 17.34
CA GLU A 46 32.02 -4.83 16.36
C GLU A 46 31.20 -5.88 15.57
N GLU A 47 31.77 -7.05 15.32
CA GLU A 47 31.08 -8.12 14.60
C GLU A 47 29.93 -8.68 15.44
N GLU A 48 30.17 -8.97 16.72
CA GLU A 48 29.16 -9.37 17.70
C GLU A 48 28.08 -8.28 17.89
N LEU A 49 28.45 -7.00 17.82
CA LEU A 49 27.50 -5.89 17.88
C LEU A 49 26.55 -5.93 16.68
N ASN A 50 27.09 -6.10 15.47
CA ASN A 50 26.31 -6.16 14.24
C ASN A 50 25.40 -7.39 14.22
N GLU A 51 25.90 -8.55 14.66
CA GLU A 51 25.11 -9.78 14.76
C GLU A 51 24.03 -9.71 15.82
N THR A 52 24.33 -9.15 16.99
CA THR A 52 23.35 -8.92 18.06
C THR A 52 22.26 -7.95 17.59
N THR A 53 22.64 -6.88 16.90
CA THR A 53 21.69 -5.92 16.31
C THR A 53 20.76 -6.60 15.31
N ARG A 54 21.32 -7.43 14.41
CA ARG A 54 20.53 -8.20 13.43
C ARG A 54 19.57 -9.16 14.13
N THR A 55 20.03 -9.84 15.18
CA THR A 55 19.23 -10.77 15.99
C THR A 55 18.05 -10.05 16.64
N ILE A 56 18.29 -8.90 17.30
CA ILE A 56 17.23 -8.09 17.91
C ILE A 56 16.19 -7.66 16.87
N GLN A 57 16.63 -7.17 15.72
CA GLN A 57 15.74 -6.75 14.63
C GLN A 57 14.88 -7.89 14.11
N LEU A 58 15.48 -9.07 13.89
CA LEU A 58 14.77 -10.27 13.46
C LEU A 58 13.73 -10.70 14.50
N GLU A 59 14.10 -10.68 15.78
CA GLU A 59 13.22 -11.13 16.85
C GLU A 59 11.99 -10.22 17.01
N ILE A 60 12.20 -8.90 16.88
CA ILE A 60 11.11 -7.91 16.83
C ILE A 60 10.25 -8.17 15.59
N HIS A 61 10.84 -8.40 14.42
CA HIS A 61 10.11 -8.63 13.18
C HIS A 61 9.24 -9.89 13.23
N ILE A 62 9.79 -11.00 13.71
CA ILE A 62 9.09 -12.29 13.87
C ILE A 62 7.92 -12.11 14.84
N THR A 63 8.17 -11.52 16.00
CA THR A 63 7.14 -11.28 17.02
C THR A 63 6.04 -10.36 16.48
N CYS A 64 6.39 -9.32 15.73
CA CYS A 64 5.43 -8.45 15.06
C CYS A 64 4.58 -9.21 14.03
N LYS A 65 5.20 -10.08 13.21
CA LYS A 65 4.47 -10.92 12.23
C LYS A 65 3.49 -11.87 12.88
N GLN A 66 3.82 -12.43 14.04
CA GLN A 66 2.94 -13.33 14.78
C GLN A 66 1.73 -12.60 15.38
N VAL A 67 1.92 -11.37 15.84
CA VAL A 67 0.89 -10.63 16.57
C VAL A 67 0.01 -9.76 15.66
N TYR A 68 0.61 -9.12 14.67
CA TYR A 68 -0.07 -8.13 13.85
C TYR A 68 -0.35 -8.64 12.45
N LYS A 69 -1.56 -8.38 11.95
CA LYS A 69 -1.91 -8.61 10.54
C LYS A 69 -1.18 -7.60 9.66
N ILE A 70 -0.60 -8.03 8.55
CA ILE A 70 -0.02 -7.12 7.57
C ILE A 70 -1.16 -6.51 6.74
N LYS A 71 -1.29 -5.19 6.78
CA LYS A 71 -2.14 -4.46 5.84
C LYS A 71 -1.37 -4.32 4.53
N ARG A 72 -1.70 -5.15 3.55
CA ARG A 72 -1.33 -4.87 2.16
C ARG A 72 -2.22 -3.72 1.70
N ASN A 73 -1.62 -2.59 1.34
CA ASN A 73 -2.35 -1.62 0.54
C ASN A 73 -2.58 -2.31 -0.81
N ALA A 74 -3.84 -2.41 -1.25
CA ALA A 74 -4.09 -2.75 -2.64
C ALA A 74 -3.29 -1.74 -3.47
N LEU A 75 -2.41 -2.21 -4.36
CA LEU A 75 -1.88 -1.36 -5.40
C LEU A 75 -3.11 -0.70 -6.02
N ILE A 76 -3.16 0.64 -5.97
CA ILE A 76 -4.24 1.39 -6.60
C ILE A 76 -4.32 0.81 -8.01
N PRO A 77 -5.42 0.13 -8.41
CA PRO A 77 -5.50 -0.41 -9.75
C PRO A 77 -5.25 0.77 -10.67
N ASN A 78 -4.39 0.60 -11.68
CA ASN A 78 -4.06 1.65 -12.63
C ASN A 78 -5.39 2.29 -13.07
N VAL A 79 -5.66 3.50 -12.56
CA VAL A 79 -6.93 4.17 -12.83
C VAL A 79 -6.78 4.73 -14.23
N THR A 80 -7.03 3.88 -15.23
CA THR A 80 -7.22 4.35 -16.58
C THR A 80 -8.55 5.11 -16.58
N TRP A 81 -8.46 6.44 -16.56
CA TRP A 81 -9.58 7.36 -16.78
C TRP A 81 -10.32 7.08 -18.11
N TRP A 82 -9.66 6.34 -19.01
CA TRP A 82 -10.23 5.79 -20.23
C TRP A 82 -10.79 4.38 -20.02
N ASN A 83 -12.10 4.22 -20.21
CA ASN A 83 -12.75 2.90 -20.29
C ASN A 83 -13.79 2.88 -21.41
N ARG A 84 -14.21 1.67 -21.82
CA ARG A 84 -15.16 1.46 -22.93
C ARG A 84 -16.49 2.20 -22.71
N ASP A 85 -16.91 2.36 -21.46
CA ASP A 85 -18.15 3.05 -21.10
C ASP A 85 -18.07 4.55 -21.34
N PHE A 86 -16.94 5.18 -21.03
CA PHE A 86 -16.70 6.59 -21.37
C PHE A 86 -16.69 6.81 -22.88
N GLN A 87 -16.09 5.90 -23.65
CA GLN A 87 -16.09 5.99 -25.11
C GLN A 87 -17.52 5.87 -25.68
N ARG A 88 -18.33 4.96 -25.15
CA ARG A 88 -19.74 4.82 -25.51
C ARG A 88 -20.54 6.09 -25.21
N LYS A 89 -20.45 6.63 -24.00
CA LYS A 89 -21.14 7.88 -23.61
C LYS A 89 -20.71 9.08 -24.46
N LYS A 90 -19.43 9.13 -24.85
CA LYS A 90 -18.91 10.16 -25.77
C LYS A 90 -19.56 10.07 -27.14
N GLU A 91 -19.67 8.86 -27.71
CA GLU A 91 -20.32 8.67 -29.02
C GLU A 91 -21.84 8.92 -28.97
N GLU A 92 -22.53 8.53 -27.89
CA GLU A 92 -23.94 8.86 -27.66
C GLU A 92 -24.17 10.38 -27.63
N SER A 93 -23.31 11.12 -26.90
CA SER A 93 -23.38 12.58 -26.82
C SER A 93 -23.14 13.25 -28.19
N LYS A 94 -22.18 12.75 -28.97
CA LYS A 94 -21.95 13.23 -30.34
C LYS A 94 -23.13 12.93 -31.25
N ALA A 95 -23.76 11.75 -31.14
CA ALA A 95 -24.93 11.41 -31.93
C ALA A 95 -26.12 12.33 -31.60
N LEU A 96 -26.33 12.65 -30.32
CA LEU A 96 -27.33 13.60 -29.87
C LEU A 96 -27.09 15.00 -30.46
N ALA A 97 -25.85 15.48 -30.41
CA ALA A 97 -25.47 16.78 -30.98
C ALA A 97 -25.75 16.86 -32.50
N ARG A 98 -25.44 15.80 -33.25
CA ARG A 98 -25.75 15.72 -34.69
C ARG A 98 -27.26 15.77 -34.97
N ARG A 99 -28.07 15.08 -34.16
CA ARG A 99 -29.55 15.10 -34.28
C ARG A 99 -30.11 16.49 -34.03
N LEU A 100 -29.61 17.17 -33.00
CA LEU A 100 -30.02 18.54 -32.67
C LEU A 100 -29.69 19.52 -33.82
N GLN A 101 -28.50 19.42 -34.40
CA GLN A 101 -28.10 20.23 -35.55
C GLN A 101 -28.95 19.95 -36.79
N LYS A 102 -29.28 18.68 -37.06
CA LYS A 102 -30.15 18.29 -38.18
C LYS A 102 -31.58 18.83 -38.02
N SER A 103 -32.17 18.69 -36.83
CA SER A 103 -33.50 19.25 -36.53
C SER A 103 -33.54 20.78 -36.70
N ARG A 104 -32.45 21.48 -36.32
CA ARG A 104 -32.32 22.93 -36.51
C ARG A 104 -32.18 23.32 -37.99
N GLY A 105 -31.53 22.49 -38.81
CA GLY A 105 -31.41 22.69 -40.26
C GLY A 105 -32.70 22.41 -41.03
N GLU A 106 -33.45 21.38 -40.65
CA GLU A 106 -34.75 21.02 -41.28
C GLU A 106 -35.85 22.05 -41.01
N SER A 107 -35.72 22.83 -39.93
CA SER A 107 -36.63 23.94 -39.60
C SER A 107 -36.43 25.17 -40.49
N ALA A 108 -35.27 25.30 -41.14
CA ALA A 108 -34.94 26.44 -42.01
C ALA A 108 -35.31 26.20 -43.48
N THR A 109 -35.50 24.95 -43.92
CA THR A 109 -35.84 24.57 -45.30
C THR A 109 -37.33 24.35 -45.55
N LYS A 110 -38.21 24.64 -44.58
CA LYS A 110 -39.68 24.56 -44.72
C LYS A 110 -40.39 25.93 -44.73
N LEU A 111 -39.66 27.02 -44.93
CA LEU A 111 -40.21 28.39 -44.93
C LEU A 111 -40.04 29.17 -46.25
N PHE A 112 -39.85 28.47 -47.38
CA PHE A 112 -40.00 29.05 -48.71
C PHE A 112 -40.74 28.07 -49.62
#